data_AF-V4IVH2-F1
#
_entry.id   AF-V4IVH2-F1
#
_cell.length_a   1.000
_cell.length_b   1.000
_cell.length_c   1.000
_cell.angle_alpha   90.00
_cell.angle_beta   90.00
_cell.angle_gamma   90.00
#
_symmetry.space_group_name_H-M   'P 1'
#
loop_
_entity.id
_entity.type
_entity.pdbx_description
1 polymer ?
#
loop_
_entity_poly.entity_id
_entity_poly.type
_entity_poly.pdbx_seq_one_letter_code
_entity_poly.pdbx_strand_id
1 'polypeptide(L)'
;MTSAADWALLAVALAVTGVWVVKYARSTAASERASLWVANCVCLLSYPLVRVSEAPSVAGTPVAPALAGLSAVCVVVGAAGLVRWWRRSRRDSAA
;
A
#
# COMPACT_ATOMS: atom_id res chain seq x y z
N MET A 1 -13.74 19.63 -7.60
CA MET A 1 -14.16 18.81 -6.44
C MET A 1 -12.89 18.25 -5.81
N THR A 2 -12.10 19.15 -5.21
CA THR A 2 -11.80 19.32 -3.76
C THR A 2 -10.71 18.36 -3.29
N SER A 3 -9.46 18.81 -3.48
CA SER A 3 -8.21 18.19 -3.01
C SER A 3 -8.27 17.66 -1.57
N ALA A 4 -9.08 18.28 -0.69
CA ALA A 4 -9.29 17.83 0.67
C ALA A 4 -9.77 16.36 0.79
N ALA A 5 -10.62 15.91 -0.13
CA ALA A 5 -11.08 14.52 -0.17
C ALA A 5 -9.95 13.56 -0.55
N ASP A 6 -9.12 13.94 -1.53
CA ASP A 6 -7.96 13.13 -1.97
C ASP A 6 -6.91 13.03 -0.84
N TRP A 7 -6.65 14.12 -0.13
CA TRP A 7 -5.78 14.14 1.05
C TRP A 7 -6.33 13.32 2.22
N ALA A 8 -7.65 13.40 2.47
CA ALA A 8 -8.29 12.57 3.49
C ALA A 8 -8.20 11.07 3.13
N LEU A 9 -8.39 10.72 1.85
CA LEU A 9 -8.29 9.35 1.37
C LEU A 9 -6.87 8.80 1.49
N LEU A 10 -5.85 9.63 1.21
CA LEU A 10 -4.45 9.30 1.45
C LEU A 10 -4.16 9.07 2.93
N ALA A 11 -4.65 9.96 3.81
CA ALA A 11 -4.45 9.85 5.25
C ALA A 11 -5.10 8.57 5.82
N VAL A 12 -6.34 8.25 5.39
CA VAL A 12 -7.04 7.02 5.78
C VAL A 12 -6.30 5.80 5.26
N ALA A 13 -5.87 5.80 3.99
CA ALA A 13 -5.15 4.68 3.42
C ALA A 13 -3.79 4.44 4.11
N LEU A 14 -3.07 5.51 4.48
CA LEU A 14 -1.84 5.43 5.28
C LEU A 14 -2.11 4.87 6.67
N ALA A 15 -3.16 5.35 7.34
CA ALA A 15 -3.53 4.87 8.67
C ALA A 15 -3.90 3.39 8.67
N VAL A 16 -4.72 2.95 7.71
CA VAL A 16 -5.11 1.54 7.55
C VAL A 16 -3.88 0.69 7.27
N THR A 17 -3.02 1.11 6.34
CA THR A 17 -1.78 0.38 6.01
C THR A 17 -0.85 0.30 7.22
N GLY A 18 -0.65 1.40 7.93
CA GLY A 18 0.17 1.47 9.13
C GLY A 18 -0.34 0.56 10.25
N VAL A 19 -1.66 0.54 10.50
CA VAL A 19 -2.27 -0.35 11.50
C VAL A 19 -2.01 -1.82 11.16
N TRP A 20 -2.17 -2.21 9.89
CA TRP A 20 -1.92 -3.58 9.45
C TRP A 20 -0.44 -3.96 9.49
N VAL A 21 0.46 -3.06 9.10
CA VAL A 21 1.91 -3.26 9.20
C VAL A 21 2.36 -3.38 10.65
N VAL A 22 1.86 -2.52 11.54
CA VAL A 22 2.16 -2.60 12.99
C VAL A 22 1.60 -3.86 13.60
N LYS A 23 0.36 -4.26 13.23
CA LYS A 23 -0.20 -5.55 13.65
C LYS A 23 0.66 -6.71 13.17
N TYR A 24 1.09 -6.70 11.91
CA TYR A 24 1.97 -7.74 11.34
C TYR A 24 3.32 -7.80 12.05
N ALA A 25 3.94 -6.66 12.35
CA ALA A 25 5.21 -6.59 13.05
C ALA A 25 5.10 -7.03 14.52
N ARG A 26 3.96 -6.75 15.18
CA ARG A 26 3.73 -7.12 16.58
C ARG A 26 3.18 -8.53 16.76
N SER A 27 2.49 -9.09 15.78
CA SER A 27 2.02 -10.47 15.84
C SER A 27 3.18 -11.41 15.51
N THR A 28 3.80 -11.98 16.55
CA THR A 28 4.68 -13.17 16.43
C THR A 28 3.96 -14.33 15.73
N ALA A 29 2.63 -14.31 15.67
CA ALA A 29 1.80 -15.14 14.82
C ALA A 29 1.70 -14.53 13.41
N ALA A 30 2.69 -14.82 12.58
CA ALA A 30 2.67 -14.60 11.13
C ALA A 30 1.58 -15.50 10.49
N SER A 31 0.31 -15.19 10.70
CA SER A 31 -0.74 -15.86 9.94
C SER A 31 -0.57 -15.47 8.48
N GLU A 32 -0.54 -16.47 7.61
CA GLU A 32 -0.35 -16.33 6.18
C GLU A 32 -1.34 -15.29 5.58
N ARG A 33 -2.56 -15.24 6.11
CA ARG A 33 -3.61 -14.27 5.77
C ARG A 33 -3.26 -12.81 6.12
N ALA A 34 -2.55 -12.56 7.23
CA ALA A 34 -2.16 -11.20 7.63
C ALA A 34 -1.19 -10.57 6.62
N SER A 35 -0.28 -11.35 6.03
CA SER A 35 0.64 -10.84 5.00
C SER A 35 -0.09 -10.44 3.71
N LEU A 36 -1.18 -11.15 3.40
CA LEU A 36 -2.05 -10.87 2.25
C LEU A 36 -2.81 -9.55 2.45
N TRP A 37 -3.36 -9.33 3.65
CA TRP A 37 -4.01 -8.07 4.01
C TRP A 37 -3.04 -6.88 3.94
N VAL A 38 -1.82 -7.03 4.47
CA VAL A 38 -0.79 -5.99 4.38
C VAL A 38 -0.44 -5.69 2.92
N ALA A 39 -0.18 -6.71 2.10
CA ALA A 39 0.14 -6.54 0.68
C ALA A 39 -0.99 -5.83 -0.08
N ASN A 40 -2.24 -6.17 0.21
CA ASN A 40 -3.41 -5.54 -0.38
C ASN A 40 -3.58 -4.08 0.07
N CYS A 41 -3.37 -3.78 1.36
CA CYS A 41 -3.39 -2.40 1.87
C CYS A 41 -2.31 -1.52 1.21
N VAL A 42 -1.09 -2.05 1.08
CA VAL A 42 0.02 -1.34 0.41
C VAL A 42 -0.31 -1.11 -1.07
N CYS A 43 -0.95 -2.07 -1.75
CA CYS A 43 -1.40 -1.89 -3.12
C CYS A 43 -2.50 -0.83 -3.24
N LEU A 44 -3.49 -0.83 -2.32
CA LEU A 44 -4.56 0.17 -2.28
C LEU A 44 -4.05 1.59 -2.00
N LEU A 45 -2.91 1.73 -1.32
CA LEU A 45 -2.27 3.02 -1.05
C LEU A 45 -1.79 3.74 -2.34
N SER A 46 -1.54 3.00 -3.41
CA SER A 46 -1.05 3.54 -4.68
C SER A 46 -2.02 4.52 -5.34
N TYR A 47 -3.32 4.24 -5.27
CA TYR A 47 -4.37 5.05 -5.89
C TYR A 47 -4.48 6.47 -5.28
N PRO A 48 -4.63 6.65 -3.95
CA PRO A 48 -4.67 7.99 -3.36
C PRO A 48 -3.36 8.76 -3.56
N LEU A 49 -2.20 8.07 -3.58
CA LEU A 49 -0.91 8.71 -3.87
C LEU A 49 -0.88 9.34 -5.28
N VAL A 50 -1.39 8.62 -6.28
CA VAL A 50 -1.50 9.14 -7.67
C VAL A 50 -2.52 10.29 -7.71
N ARG A 51 -3.69 10.11 -7.11
CA ARG A 51 -4.73 11.15 -7.05
C ARG A 51 -4.23 12.46 -6.44
N VAL A 52 -3.46 12.38 -5.36
CA VAL A 52 -2.86 13.57 -4.74
C VAL A 52 -1.73 14.16 -5.58
N SER A 53 -0.95 13.33 -6.29
CA SER A 53 0.10 13.82 -7.19
C SER A 53 -0.43 14.62 -8.38
N GLU A 54 -1.64 14.30 -8.85
CA GLU A 54 -2.34 15.01 -9.93
C GLU A 54 -3.17 16.20 -9.45
N ALA A 55 -3.28 16.41 -8.13
CA ALA A 55 -4.05 17.52 -7.58
C ALA A 55 -3.46 18.87 -8.03
N PRO A 56 -4.29 19.87 -8.39
CA PRO A 56 -3.80 21.16 -8.90
C PRO A 56 -2.88 21.90 -7.91
N SER A 57 -2.98 21.60 -6.61
CA SER A 57 -2.12 22.16 -5.56
C SER A 57 -0.71 21.55 -5.50
N VAL A 58 -0.52 20.38 -6.13
CA VAL A 58 0.75 19.62 -6.13
C VAL A 58 1.33 19.54 -7.54
N ALA A 59 0.48 19.54 -8.57
CA ALA A 59 0.86 19.57 -9.96
C ALA A 59 1.84 20.71 -10.27
N GLY A 60 2.96 20.40 -10.93
CA GLY A 60 4.03 21.36 -11.25
C GLY A 60 5.04 21.61 -10.13
N THR A 61 4.84 21.08 -8.92
CA THR A 61 5.84 21.10 -7.85
C THR A 61 6.76 19.87 -7.95
N PRO A 62 8.00 19.94 -7.43
CA PRO A 62 8.90 18.77 -7.36
C PRO A 62 8.35 17.64 -6.47
N VAL A 63 7.27 17.88 -5.72
CA VAL A 63 6.60 16.91 -4.86
C VAL A 63 5.74 15.93 -5.69
N ALA A 64 5.21 16.35 -6.84
CA ALA A 64 4.41 15.48 -7.72
C ALA A 64 5.15 14.21 -8.20
N PRO A 65 6.35 14.28 -8.80
CA PRO A 65 7.08 13.08 -9.22
C PRO A 65 7.51 12.21 -8.04
N ALA A 66 7.74 12.78 -6.86
CA ALA A 66 8.05 12.03 -5.64
C ALA A 66 6.86 11.19 -5.17
N LEU A 67 5.63 11.73 -5.19
CA LEU A 67 4.42 10.96 -4.88
C LEU A 67 4.13 9.88 -5.92
N ALA A 68 4.33 10.18 -7.20
CA ALA A 68 4.18 9.18 -8.27
C ALA A 68 5.19 8.02 -8.09
N GLY A 69 6.44 8.33 -7.75
CA GLY A 69 7.46 7.33 -7.43
C GLY A 69 7.11 6.49 -6.20
N LEU A 70 6.64 7.12 -5.12
CA LEU A 70 6.15 6.41 -3.93
C LEU A 70 4.98 5.49 -4.25
N SER A 71 4.04 5.91 -5.10
CA SER A 71 2.94 5.06 -5.55
C SER A 71 3.47 3.83 -6.28
N ALA A 72 4.41 3.99 -7.20
CA ALA A 72 5.02 2.87 -7.91
C ALA A 72 5.72 1.89 -6.95
N VAL A 73 6.46 2.40 -5.96
CA VAL A 73 7.09 1.57 -4.92
C VAL A 73 6.04 0.78 -4.14
N CYS A 74 4.92 1.40 -3.74
CA CYS A 74 3.83 0.71 -3.06
C CYS A 74 3.24 -0.42 -3.91
N VAL A 75 3.00 -0.20 -5.21
CA VAL A 75 2.52 -1.26 -6.11
C VAL A 75 3.53 -2.42 -6.18
N VAL A 76 4.81 -2.11 -6.37
CA VAL A 76 5.86 -3.14 -6.47
C VAL A 76 5.98 -3.95 -5.18
N VAL A 77 5.98 -3.29 -4.01
CA VAL A 77 6.07 -3.95 -2.70
C VAL A 77 4.83 -4.79 -2.43
N GLY A 78 3.63 -4.26 -2.71
CA GLY A 78 2.37 -5.00 -2.57
C GLY A 78 2.33 -6.25 -3.46
N ALA A 79 2.70 -6.09 -4.74
CA ALA A 79 2.76 -7.20 -5.69
C ALA A 79 3.81 -8.25 -5.29
N ALA A 80 5.01 -7.83 -4.88
CA ALA A 80 6.06 -8.72 -4.40
C ALA A 80 5.62 -9.50 -3.16
N GLY A 81 4.91 -8.84 -2.23
CA GLY A 81 4.30 -9.47 -1.07
C GLY A 81 3.29 -10.54 -1.44
N LEU A 82 2.38 -10.23 -2.38
CA LEU A 82 1.37 -11.18 -2.88
C LEU A 82 2.01 -12.38 -3.59
N VAL A 83 3.03 -12.15 -4.42
CA VAL A 83 3.76 -13.22 -5.11
C VAL A 83 4.51 -14.10 -4.10
N ARG A 84 5.14 -13.50 -3.07
CA ARG A 84 5.83 -14.25 -2.03
C ARG A 84 4.85 -15.09 -1.20
N TRP A 85 3.67 -14.55 -0.90
CA TRP A 85 2.58 -15.27 -0.26
C TRP A 85 2.15 -16.48 -1.10
N TRP A 86 1.82 -16.26 -2.37
CA TRP A 86 1.36 -17.31 -3.27
C TRP A 86 2.38 -18.45 -3.44
N ARG A 87 3.68 -18.12 -3.46
CA ARG A 87 4.75 -19.12 -3.49
C ARG A 87 4.85 -19.95 -2.21
N ARG A 88 4.47 -19.41 -1.05
CA ARG A 88 4.43 -20.17 0.21
C ARG A 88 3.23 -21.09 0.27
N SER A 89 2.03 -20.59 -0.05
CA SER A 89 0.80 -21.39 -0.02
C SER A 89 0.86 -22.62 -0.95
N ARG A 90 1.56 -22.51 -2.10
CA ARG A 90 1.79 -23.66 -2.99
C ARG A 90 2.72 -24.72 -2.41
N ARG A 91 3.69 -24.36 -1.56
CA ARG A 91 4.59 -25.34 -0.92
C ARG A 91 3.86 -26.13 0.15
N ASP A 92 2.98 -25.47 0.90
CA ASP A 92 2.20 -26.11 1.97
C ASP A 92 1.09 -27.03 1.43
N SER A 93 0.66 -26.83 0.18
CA SER A 93 -0.32 -27.70 -0.49
C SER A 93 0.30 -28.94 -1.16
N ALA A 94 1.62 -29.01 -1.24
CA ALA A 94 2.37 -30.09 -1.90
C ALA A 94 3.10 -31.03 -0.91
N ALA A 95 2.98 -30.75 0.40
CA ALA A 95 3.47 -31.57 1.51
C ALA A 95 2.33 -32.41 2.09
#